data_AF-X1CJL3-F1
#
_entry.id   AF-X1CJL3-F1
#
_cell.length_a   1.000
_cell.length_b   1.000
_cell.length_c   1.000
_cell.angle_alpha   90.00
_cell.angle_beta   90.00
_cell.angle_gamma   90.00
#
_symmetry.space_group_name_H-M   'P 1'
#
loop_
_entity.id
_entity.type
_entity.pdbx_description
1 polymer ?
#
loop_
_entity_poly.entity_id
_entity_poly.type
_entity_poly.pdbx_seq_one_letter_code
_entity_poly.pdbx_strand_id
1 'polypeptide(L)' 'MASNTRGKLKENFEGIHRNLDWVKHHCQKSIDIIDSKHPSLTKAVKALAESVDTLDECAQGIYSTL' A
#
# COMPACT_ATOMS: atom_id res chain seq x y z
N MET A 1 -5.91 27.04 -18.29
CA MET A 1 -4.79 26.26 -17.72
C MET A 1 -5.25 24.84 -17.34
N ALA A 2 -5.58 24.02 -18.35
CA ALA A 2 -5.99 22.61 -18.19
C ALA A 2 -4.87 21.62 -18.58
N SER A 3 -3.65 22.12 -18.80
CA SER A 3 -2.60 21.43 -19.56
C SER A 3 -1.81 20.35 -18.80
N ASN A 4 -2.09 20.08 -17.52
CA ASN A 4 -1.39 19.02 -16.78
C ASN A 4 -2.19 18.45 -15.58
N THR A 5 -3.52 18.48 -15.60
CA THR A 5 -4.28 17.94 -14.45
C THR A 5 -4.15 16.41 -14.37
N ARG A 6 -4.29 15.73 -15.51
CA ARG A 6 -4.16 14.26 -15.59
C ARG A 6 -2.76 13.78 -15.19
N GLY A 7 -1.71 14.44 -15.67
CA GLY A 7 -0.32 14.08 -15.33
C GLY A 7 -0.04 14.22 -13.84
N LYS A 8 -0.44 15.35 -13.24
CA LYS A 8 -0.33 15.56 -11.79
C LYS A 8 -1.09 14.52 -10.97
N LEU A 9 -2.28 14.13 -11.40
CA LEU A 9 -3.03 13.07 -10.73
C LEU A 9 -2.28 11.74 -10.79
N LYS A 10 -1.77 11.35 -11.98
CA LYS A 10 -0.97 10.13 -12.13
C LYS A 10 0.26 10.12 -11.22
N GLU A 11 1.02 11.22 -11.17
CA GLU A 11 2.17 11.37 -10.27
C GLU A 11 1.81 11.15 -8.80
N ASN A 12 0.66 11.69 -8.35
CA ASN A 12 0.20 11.49 -6.97
C ASN A 12 -0.22 10.04 -6.71
N PHE A 13 -0.95 9.40 -7.62
CA PHE A 13 -1.36 8.01 -7.47
C PHE A 13 -0.18 7.03 -7.53
N GLU A 14 0.83 7.29 -8.36
CA GLU A 14 2.09 6.55 -8.33
C GLU A 14 2.85 6.73 -7.01
N GLY A 15 2.78 7.94 -6.42
CA GLY A 15 3.31 8.20 -5.08
C GLY A 15 2.59 7.39 -4.00
N ILE A 16 1.26 7.30 -4.08
CA ILE A 16 0.44 6.47 -3.18
C ILE A 16 0.86 5.00 -3.30
N HIS A 17 0.92 4.47 -4.52
CA HIS A 17 1.33 3.08 -4.77
C HIS A 17 2.70 2.76 -4.15
N ARG A 18 3.71 3.61 -4.40
CA ARG A 18 5.04 3.45 -3.79
C ARG A 18 5.01 3.48 -2.27
N ASN A 19 4.19 4.34 -1.67
CA ASN A 19 4.06 4.40 -0.21
C ASN A 19 3.42 3.11 0.34
N LEU A 20 2.39 2.57 -0.33
CA LEU A 20 1.75 1.33 0.07
C LEU A 20 2.71 0.14 -0.04
N ASP A 21 3.56 0.08 -1.06
CA ASP A 21 4.65 -0.91 -1.16
C ASP A 21 5.61 -0.85 0.04
N TRP A 22 6.00 0.35 0.46
CA TRP A 22 6.83 0.53 1.66
C TRP A 22 6.12 0.05 2.93
N VAL A 23 4.82 0.30 3.06
CA VAL A 23 4.03 -0.23 4.19
C VAL A 23 4.05 -1.75 4.19
N LYS A 24 3.86 -2.41 3.04
CA LYS A 24 3.93 -3.88 2.92
C LYS A 24 5.30 -4.43 3.28
N HIS A 25 6.36 -3.79 2.79
CA HIS A 25 7.74 -4.13 3.15
C HIS A 25 7.99 -4.06 4.66
N HIS A 26 7.50 -3.02 5.32
CA HIS A 26 7.63 -2.89 6.77
C HIS A 26 6.75 -3.90 7.54
N CYS A 27 5.56 -4.24 7.03
CA CYS A 27 4.74 -5.31 7.59
C CYS A 27 5.47 -6.66 7.53
N GLN A 28 6.08 -7.00 6.40
CA GLN A 28 6.85 -8.23 6.26
C GLN A 28 8.06 -8.25 7.20
N LYS A 29 8.86 -7.18 7.25
CA LYS A 29 9.97 -7.07 8.22
C LYS A 29 9.51 -7.20 9.67
N SER A 30 8.34 -6.64 10.00
CA SER A 30 7.79 -6.75 11.35
C SER A 30 7.40 -8.20 11.67
N ILE A 31 6.81 -8.92 10.72
CA ILE A 31 6.52 -10.36 10.85
C ILE A 31 7.82 -11.15 11.09
N ASP A 32 8.88 -10.84 10.34
CA ASP A 32 10.19 -11.51 10.49
C ASP A 32 10.82 -11.25 11.87
N ILE A 33 10.65 -10.05 12.43
CA ILE A 33 11.12 -9.68 13.78
C ILE A 33 10.30 -10.38 14.86
N ILE A 34 8.97 -10.38 14.71
CA ILE A 34 8.06 -11.00 15.68
C ILE A 34 8.28 -12.51 15.75
N ASP A 35 8.55 -13.13 14.59
CA ASP A 35 8.72 -14.57 14.45
C ASP A 35 7.48 -15.32 15.01
N SER A 36 7.63 -16.60 15.32
CA SER A 36 6.64 -17.49 15.89
C SER A 36 6.33 -17.21 17.38
N LYS A 37 6.94 -16.17 17.97
CA LYS A 37 6.83 -15.86 19.41
C LYS A 37 5.51 -15.18 19.79
N HIS A 38 4.88 -14.44 18.87
CA HIS A 38 3.64 -13.70 19.15
C HIS A 38 2.60 -13.89 18.03
N PRO A 39 1.89 -15.03 17.99
CA PRO A 39 0.98 -15.37 16.89
C PRO A 39 -0.19 -14.38 16.71
N SER A 40 -0.67 -13.76 17.79
CA SER A 40 -1.71 -12.73 17.72
C SER A 40 -1.22 -11.46 17.01
N LEU A 41 0.00 -11.03 17.30
CA LEU A 41 0.60 -9.85 16.69
C LEU A 41 0.93 -10.13 15.21
N THR A 42 1.47 -11.31 14.89
CA THR A 42 1.67 -11.76 13.51
C THR A 42 0.37 -11.72 12.71
N LYS A 43 -0.75 -12.21 13.29
CA LYS A 43 -2.07 -12.15 12.64
C LYS A 43 -2.52 -10.71 12.38
N ALA A 44 -2.33 -9.81 13.34
CA ALA A 44 -2.69 -8.41 13.19
C ALA A 44 -1.87 -7.72 12.08
N VAL A 45 -0.56 -7.97 12.02
CA VAL A 45 0.31 -7.40 10.97
C VAL A 45 -0.03 -7.96 9.59
N LYS A 46 -0.38 -9.25 9.48
CA LYS A 46 -0.88 -9.83 8.23
C LYS A 46 -2.17 -9.17 7.76
N ALA A 47 -3.14 -8.98 8.65
CA ALA A 47 -4.39 -8.30 8.33
C ALA A 47 -4.17 -6.84 7.88
N LEU A 48 -3.18 -6.15 8.45
CA LEU A 48 -2.77 -4.83 7.99
C LEU A 48 -2.20 -4.88 6.56
N ALA A 49 -1.32 -5.83 6.26
CA ALA A 49 -0.77 -6.00 4.92
C ALA A 49 -1.86 -6.27 3.86
N GLU A 50 -2.83 -7.15 4.18
CA GLU A 50 -3.99 -7.43 3.31
C GLU A 50 -4.87 -6.18 3.09
N SER A 51 -5.05 -5.36 4.14
CA SER A 51 -5.78 -4.10 4.02
C SER A 51 -5.06 -3.10 3.11
N VAL A 52 -3.73 -3.08 3.15
CA VAL A 52 -2.89 -2.23 2.29
C VAL A 52 -2.99 -2.65 0.83
N ASP A 53 -3.05 -3.95 0.53
CA ASP A 53 -3.32 -4.44 -0.82
C ASP A 53 -4.69 -3.97 -1.33
N THR A 54 -5.72 -4.02 -0.47
CA THR A 54 -7.06 -3.51 -0.83
C THR A 54 -7.04 -2.00 -1.14
N LEU A 55 -6.27 -1.21 -0.38
CA LEU A 55 -6.10 0.22 -0.63
C LEU A 55 -5.36 0.49 -1.94
N ASP A 56 -4.37 -0.35 -2.27
CA ASP A 56 -3.62 -0.23 -3.51
C ASP A 56 -4.49 -0.57 -4.73
N GLU A 57 -5.30 -1.62 -4.65
CA GLU A 57 -6.29 -1.96 -5.67
C GLU A 57 -7.27 -0.81 -5.91
N CYS A 58 -7.73 -0.13 -4.85
CA CYS A 58 -8.57 1.07 -4.98
C CYS A 58 -7.85 2.20 -5.72
N ALA A 59 -6.58 2.45 -5.38
CA ALA A 59 -5.76 3.47 -6.03
C ALA A 59 -5.49 3.15 -7.51
N GLN A 60 -5.17 1.90 -7.83
CA GLN A 60 -5.00 1.40 -9.19
C GLN A 60 -6.31 1.48 -9.98
N GLY A 61 -7.45 1.19 -9.35
CA GLY A 61 -8.77 1.38 -9.92
C GLY A 61 -8.96 2.82 -10.42
N ILE A 62 -8.61 3.81 -9.58
CA ILE A 62 -8.66 5.23 -9.99
C ILE A 62 -7.66 5.50 -11.12
N TYR A 63 -6.42 5.02 -11.02
CA TYR A 63 -5.40 5.19 -12.06
C TYR A 63 -5.86 4.66 -13.43
N SER A 64 -6.53 3.50 -13.45
CA SER A 64 -7.03 2.89 -14.68
C SER A 64 -8.09 3.75 -15.40
N THR A 65 -8.79 4.61 -14.66
CA THR A 65 -9.79 5.53 -15.21
C THR A 65 -9.20 6.88 -15.68
N LEU A 66 -7.96 7.20 -15.27
CA LEU A 66 -7.28 8.45 -15.58
C LEU A 66 -6.65 8.45 -16.95
#